data_AF-A0A2E7MKD1-F1
#
_entry.id   AF-A0A2E7MKD1-F1
#
_cell.length_a   1.000
_cell.length_b   1.000
_cell.length_c   1.000
_cell.angle_alpha   90.00
_cell.angle_beta   90.00
_cell.angle_gamma   90.00
#
_symmetry.space_group_name_H-M   'P 1'
#
loop_
_entity.id
_entity.type
_entity.pdbx_description
1 polymer ?
#
loop_
_entity_poly.entity_id
_entity_poly.type
_entity_poly.pdbx_seq_one_letter_code
_entity_poly.pdbx_strand_id
1 'polypeptide(L)'
;MKTTDTENKPREMVAEEFDVLIVGAGVAGVGGAYHLSTQRPDSSFVVLESQESFGGTWWSHNYPGIRSDTDLHTYGYKFKPWTGPPIATAEEILKYMG
;
A
#
# COMPACT_ATOMS: atom_id res chain seq x y z
N MET A 1 7.92 -9.03 -54.60
CA MET A 1 7.36 -9.26 -53.26
C MET A 1 8.30 -8.57 -52.28
N LYS A 2 7.96 -7.35 -51.83
CA LYS A 2 8.81 -6.59 -50.90
C LYS A 2 8.42 -7.01 -49.48
N THR A 3 9.34 -7.67 -48.78
CA THR A 3 9.26 -7.89 -47.34
C THR A 3 9.40 -6.52 -46.67
N THR A 4 8.31 -5.99 -46.14
CA THR A 4 8.37 -4.85 -45.23
C THR A 4 8.82 -5.38 -43.88
N ASP A 5 10.12 -5.28 -43.63
CA ASP A 5 10.70 -5.37 -42.29
C ASP A 5 10.05 -4.27 -41.44
N THR A 6 9.21 -4.69 -40.51
CA THR A 6 8.62 -3.78 -39.54
C THR A 6 9.71 -3.49 -38.52
N GLU A 7 10.39 -2.36 -38.67
CA GLU A 7 11.32 -1.83 -37.66
C GLU A 7 10.59 -1.72 -36.32
N ASN A 8 10.90 -2.62 -35.39
CA ASN A 8 10.46 -2.53 -34.01
C ASN A 8 11.33 -1.48 -33.29
N LYS A 9 11.03 -0.19 -33.50
CA LYS A 9 11.64 0.89 -32.72
C LYS A 9 11.27 0.68 -31.24
N PRO A 10 12.23 0.66 -30.30
CA PRO A 10 11.91 0.65 -28.89
C PRO A 10 11.03 1.86 -28.60
N ARG A 11 9.85 1.65 -28.00
CA ARG A 11 9.10 2.76 -27.44
C ARG A 11 10.00 3.44 -26.43
N GLU A 12 10.23 4.74 -26.62
CA GLU A 12 10.87 5.58 -25.61
C GLU A 12 9.93 5.56 -24.38
N MET A 13 10.30 4.74 -23.39
CA MET A 13 9.54 4.64 -22.15
C MET A 13 9.95 5.82 -21.27
N VAL A 14 9.10 6.83 -21.20
CA VAL A 14 9.23 7.87 -20.17
C VAL A 14 8.81 7.23 -18.85
N ALA A 15 9.79 6.89 -18.03
CA ALA A 15 9.55 6.42 -16.66
C ALA A 15 9.44 7.63 -15.74
N GLU A 16 8.45 7.62 -14.85
CA GLU A 16 8.41 8.55 -13.72
C GLU A 16 9.49 8.18 -12.71
N GLU A 17 10.22 9.17 -12.22
CA GLU A 17 11.31 8.99 -11.24
C GLU A 17 10.85 9.39 -9.84
N PHE A 18 11.16 8.55 -8.85
CA PHE A 18 10.87 8.78 -7.44
C PHE A 18 12.08 8.41 -6.58
N ASP A 19 12.28 9.09 -5.46
CA ASP A 19 13.36 8.75 -4.51
C ASP A 19 13.10 7.42 -3.81
N VAL A 20 11.82 7.08 -3.56
CA VAL A 20 11.41 5.86 -2.89
C VAL A 20 10.22 5.21 -3.59
N LEU A 21 10.34 3.92 -3.90
CA LEU A 21 9.23 3.06 -4.32
C LEU A 21 8.83 2.14 -3.16
N ILE A 22 7.57 2.22 -2.74
CA ILE A 22 6.95 1.27 -1.81
C ILE A 22 6.08 0.30 -2.62
N VAL A 23 6.30 -1.00 -2.45
CA VAL A 23 5.48 -2.03 -3.07
C VAL A 23 4.53 -2.63 -2.03
N GLY A 24 3.24 -2.47 -2.26
CA GLY A 24 2.14 -2.92 -1.41
C GLY A 24 1.57 -1.80 -0.52
N ALA A 25 0.26 -1.61 -0.58
CA ALA A 25 -0.52 -0.66 0.23
C ALA A 25 -1.21 -1.35 1.41
N GLY A 26 -0.52 -2.31 2.06
CA GLY A 26 -0.91 -2.85 3.36
C GLY A 26 -0.53 -1.94 4.52
N VAL A 27 -0.71 -2.43 5.77
CA VAL A 27 -0.39 -1.67 6.99
C VAL A 27 1.04 -1.12 6.98
N ALA A 28 2.02 -1.95 6.61
CA ALA A 28 3.41 -1.53 6.53
C ALA A 28 3.66 -0.44 5.45
N GLY A 29 3.05 -0.57 4.27
CA GLY A 29 3.23 0.38 3.18
C GLY A 29 2.62 1.74 3.48
N VAL A 30 1.40 1.77 4.01
CA VAL A 30 0.72 3.01 4.43
C VAL A 30 1.46 3.67 5.59
N GLY A 31 1.88 2.90 6.60
CA GLY A 31 2.69 3.43 7.70
C GLY A 31 4.05 3.98 7.23
N GLY A 32 4.70 3.28 6.29
CA GLY A 32 5.94 3.73 5.66
C GLY A 32 5.78 5.03 4.89
N ALA A 33 4.72 5.15 4.09
CA ALA A 33 4.39 6.38 3.36
C ALA A 33 4.15 7.56 4.30
N TYR A 34 3.44 7.36 5.42
CA TYR A 34 3.28 8.39 6.44
C TYR A 34 4.62 8.83 7.06
N HIS A 35 5.50 7.87 7.37
CA HIS A 35 6.81 8.21 7.92
C HIS A 35 7.71 8.92 6.91
N LEU A 36 7.66 8.54 5.63
CA LEU A 36 8.38 9.28 4.58
C LEU A 36 7.87 10.71 4.47
N SER A 37 6.55 10.92 4.40
CA SER A 37 5.98 12.26 4.27
C SER A 37 6.28 13.17 5.47
N THR A 38 6.44 12.60 6.66
CA THR A 38 6.71 13.38 7.89
C THR A 38 8.20 13.55 8.21
N GLN A 39 9.04 12.56 7.90
CA GLN A 39 10.46 12.59 8.26
C GLN A 39 11.37 12.99 7.10
N ARG A 40 10.89 12.85 5.85
CA ARG A 40 11.60 13.21 4.61
C ARG A 40 10.65 13.96 3.66
N PRO A 41 10.15 15.14 4.06
CA PRO A 41 9.14 15.88 3.29
C PRO A 41 9.62 16.27 1.88
N ASP A 42 10.93 16.38 1.66
CA ASP A 42 11.51 16.72 0.36
C ASP A 42 11.74 15.51 -0.56
N SER A 43 11.55 14.28 -0.06
CA SER A 43 11.69 13.06 -0.87
C SER A 43 10.38 12.70 -1.54
N SER A 44 10.43 12.52 -2.86
CA SER A 44 9.34 11.99 -3.67
C SER A 44 9.18 10.48 -3.44
N PHE A 45 7.95 10.00 -3.35
CA PHE A 45 7.70 8.56 -3.27
C PHE A 45 6.40 8.17 -3.95
N VAL A 46 6.33 6.90 -4.34
CA VAL A 46 5.12 6.28 -4.87
C VAL A 46 4.86 4.95 -4.17
N VAL A 47 3.58 4.67 -3.89
CA VAL A 47 3.12 3.38 -3.38
C VAL A 47 2.40 2.67 -4.52
N LEU A 48 2.90 1.51 -4.94
CA LEU A 48 2.27 0.68 -5.95
C LEU A 48 1.58 -0.51 -5.28
N GLU A 49 0.28 -0.65 -5.53
CA GLU A 49 -0.52 -1.78 -5.08
C GLU A 49 -1.03 -2.56 -6.29
N SER A 50 -0.93 -3.88 -6.20
CA SER A 50 -1.42 -4.84 -7.19
C SER A 50 -2.93 -5.08 -7.11
N GLN A 51 -3.51 -4.88 -5.93
CA GLN A 51 -4.93 -5.04 -5.67
C GLN A 51 -5.74 -3.82 -6.11
N GLU A 52 -7.05 -3.98 -6.22
CA GLU A 52 -7.98 -2.89 -6.57
C GLU A 52 -8.05 -1.79 -5.51
N SER A 53 -7.68 -2.09 -4.27
CA SER A 53 -7.70 -1.15 -3.15
C SER A 53 -6.57 -1.43 -2.16
N PHE A 54 -6.37 -0.50 -1.23
CA PHE A 54 -5.42 -0.62 -0.13
C PHE A 54 -5.95 -1.57 0.98
N GLY A 55 -5.06 -1.98 1.88
CA GLY A 55 -5.39 -2.84 3.02
C GLY A 55 -4.55 -4.12 3.09
N GLY A 56 -3.97 -4.54 1.96
CA GLY A 56 -3.14 -5.73 1.88
C GLY A 56 -3.88 -6.99 2.31
N THR A 57 -3.41 -7.65 3.37
CA THR A 57 -4.07 -8.84 3.94
C THR A 57 -5.52 -8.56 4.33
N TRP A 58 -5.82 -7.38 4.89
CA TRP A 58 -7.16 -7.03 5.35
C TRP A 58 -8.14 -6.75 4.21
N TRP A 59 -7.64 -6.41 3.02
CA TRP A 59 -8.43 -6.31 1.80
C TRP A 59 -8.66 -7.68 1.16
N SER A 60 -7.60 -8.48 1.06
CA SER A 60 -7.61 -9.76 0.32
C SER A 60 -8.30 -10.90 1.07
N HIS A 61 -8.24 -10.93 2.40
CA HIS A 61 -8.83 -11.99 3.20
C HIS A 61 -10.24 -11.57 3.64
N ASN A 62 -11.26 -12.18 3.03
CA ASN A 62 -12.66 -11.82 3.20
C ASN A 62 -13.54 -12.99 3.71
N TYR A 63 -12.94 -13.96 4.37
CA TYR A 63 -13.65 -15.05 5.04
C TYR A 63 -14.50 -14.54 6.21
N PRO A 64 -15.66 -15.16 6.52
CA PRO A 64 -16.48 -14.78 7.67
C PRO A 64 -15.72 -14.87 9.00
N GLY A 65 -15.77 -13.79 9.79
CA GLY A 65 -15.21 -13.75 11.14
C GLY A 65 -13.71 -13.46 11.24
N ILE A 66 -13.08 -12.96 10.18
CA ILE A 66 -11.68 -12.50 10.23
C ILE A 66 -11.53 -11.34 11.21
N ARG A 67 -10.48 -11.45 12.03
CA ARG A 67 -10.10 -10.50 13.07
C ARG A 67 -8.60 -10.61 13.34
N SER A 68 -8.03 -9.58 13.93
CA SER A 68 -6.66 -9.65 14.46
C SER A 68 -6.58 -10.66 15.60
N ASP A 69 -5.44 -11.35 15.70
CA ASP A 69 -5.07 -12.14 16.88
C ASP A 69 -4.30 -11.29 17.92
N THR A 70 -3.77 -10.15 17.48
CA THR A 70 -3.01 -9.17 18.26
C THR A 70 -3.90 -7.99 18.60
N ASP A 71 -3.69 -7.40 19.78
CA ASP A 71 -4.42 -6.20 20.15
C ASP A 71 -4.04 -5.00 19.25
N LEU A 72 -5.01 -4.18 18.88
CA LEU A 72 -4.77 -3.03 18.01
C LEU A 72 -4.06 -1.86 18.70
N HIS A 73 -3.92 -1.88 20.03
CA HIS A 73 -3.11 -0.88 20.72
C HIS A 73 -1.62 -1.12 20.50
N THR A 74 -1.20 -2.38 20.23
CA THR A 74 0.17 -2.73 19.86
C THR A 74 0.37 -2.89 18.35
N TYR A 75 -0.64 -3.40 17.63
CA TYR A 75 -0.59 -3.57 16.17
C TYR A 75 -0.77 -2.25 15.40
N GLY A 76 -1.52 -1.29 15.95
CA GLY A 76 -1.88 -0.05 15.29
C GLY A 76 -0.71 0.92 15.10
N TYR A 77 -0.93 1.95 14.28
CA TYR A 77 0.00 3.03 14.06
C TYR A 77 0.17 3.90 15.30
N LYS A 78 1.42 4.14 15.69
CA LYS A 78 1.76 5.08 16.77
C LYS A 78 1.23 6.50 16.53
N PHE A 79 1.19 6.95 15.27
CA PHE A 79 0.71 8.28 14.89
C PHE A 79 -0.81 8.40 14.76
N LYS A 80 -1.53 7.28 14.78
CA LYS A 80 -2.99 7.23 14.74
C LYS A 80 -3.45 6.19 15.78
N PRO A 81 -3.38 6.46 17.09
CA PRO A 81 -3.68 5.45 18.10
C PRO A 81 -5.08 4.86 17.95
N TRP A 82 -5.19 3.55 18.13
CA TRP A 82 -6.48 2.85 18.12
C TRP A 82 -7.28 3.13 19.40
N THR A 83 -8.58 3.39 19.23
CA THR A 83 -9.50 3.76 20.32
C THR A 83 -10.68 2.81 20.50
N GLY A 84 -10.78 1.76 19.69
CA GLY A 84 -11.84 0.76 19.76
C GLY A 84 -11.49 -0.43 20.67
N PRO A 85 -12.26 -1.53 20.56
CA PRO A 85 -11.97 -2.78 21.27
C PRO A 85 -10.58 -3.34 20.94
N PRO A 86 -9.88 -4.04 21.87
CA PRO A 86 -8.53 -4.53 21.61
C PRO A 86 -8.43 -5.43 20.38
N ILE A 87 -9.42 -6.30 20.15
CA ILE A 87 -9.47 -7.20 19.00
C ILE A 87 -10.43 -6.61 17.97
N ALA A 88 -9.88 -6.21 16.82
CA ALA A 88 -10.66 -5.65 15.72
C ALA A 88 -10.87 -6.65 14.58
N THR A 89 -12.01 -6.52 13.93
CA THR A 89 -12.37 -7.20 12.69
C THR A 89 -11.60 -6.65 11.49
N ALA A 90 -11.60 -7.38 10.37
CA ALA A 90 -11.02 -6.89 9.12
C ALA A 90 -11.63 -5.54 8.67
N GLU A 91 -12.95 -5.38 8.78
CA GLU A 91 -13.65 -4.15 8.42
C GLU A 91 -13.19 -2.96 9.27
N GLU A 92 -13.08 -3.16 10.58
CA GLU A 92 -12.58 -2.14 11.50
C GLU A 92 -11.13 -1.75 11.18
N ILE A 93 -10.28 -2.71 10.83
CA ILE A 93 -8.88 -2.45 10.45
C ILE A 93 -8.79 -1.69 9.13
N LEU A 94 -9.59 -2.06 8.11
CA LEU A 94 -9.65 -1.33 6.85
C LEU A 94 -10.08 0.13 7.06
N LYS A 95 -11.18 0.34 7.81
CA LYS A 95 -11.67 1.67 8.18
C LYS A 95 -10.65 2.46 9.00
N TYR A 96 -9.89 1.78 9.84
CA TYR A 96 -8.81 2.40 10.60
C TYR A 96 -7.65 2.84 9.71
N MET A 97 -7.34 2.12 8.64
CA MET A 97 -6.26 2.47 7.72
C MET A 97 -6.59 3.68 6.86
N GLY A 98 -7.83 3.82 6.38
CA GLY A 98 -8.27 4.91 5.50
C GLY A 98 -9.78 4.99 5.38
#